data_AF-A0A6C0CXH5-F1
#
_entry.id   AF-A0A6C0CXH5-F1
#
_cell.length_a   1.000
_cell.length_b   1.000
_cell.length_c   1.000
_cell.angle_alpha   90.00
_cell.angle_beta   90.00
_cell.angle_gamma   90.00
#
_symmetry.space_group_name_H-M   'P 1'
#
loop_
_entity.id
_entity.type
_entity.pdbx_description
1 polymer ?
#
loop_
_entity_poly.entity_id
_entity_poly.type
_entity_poly.pdbx_seq_one_letter_code
_entity_poly.pdbx_strand_id
1 'polypeptide(L)'
;MIDSTQEWSIREVLYLNKLRHYCLEISTVMEKYYKRLSFHDKIIVIPSIILTSVSSLASFGSNQFGDSAKAIIPIAVGISSLVVTVLTSLNSYLEISINRNICKNAVREMRKLAKEIELELSVDIKDREYSGITFCRNCFSRIQTIYNTIPIIKLLKTEDVVTTIPVIDYYYDNAPGKNNPNKINTTPVEPENHDHDHDLDIPDEHETVNSIIMGSNSGSVSSP
;
A
#
# COMPACT_ATOMS: atom_id res chain seq x y z
N MET A 1 50.22 3.35 6.30
CA MET A 1 49.14 2.35 6.37
C MET A 1 48.04 2.86 5.46
N ILE A 2 48.03 2.42 4.20
CA ILE A 2 47.02 2.79 3.22
C ILE A 2 46.06 1.62 3.15
N ASP A 3 44.79 1.98 3.31
CA ASP A 3 43.61 1.14 3.50
C ASP A 3 43.54 0.02 2.47
N SER A 4 43.29 -1.20 2.94
CA SER A 4 43.00 -2.34 2.08
C SER A 4 41.80 -1.98 1.21
N THR A 5 42.04 -1.89 -0.10
CA THR A 5 41.07 -1.69 -1.17
C THR A 5 39.76 -2.40 -0.83
N GLN A 6 38.74 -1.62 -0.50
CA GLN A 6 37.42 -2.12 -0.14
C GLN A 6 36.69 -2.56 -1.41
N GLU A 7 37.18 -3.64 -2.02
CA GLU A 7 36.55 -4.26 -3.16
C GLU A 7 35.17 -4.78 -2.75
N TRP A 8 34.15 -4.41 -3.52
CA TRP A 8 32.80 -4.90 -3.28
C TRP A 8 32.75 -6.41 -3.53
N SER A 9 32.12 -7.14 -2.61
CA SER A 9 31.99 -8.58 -2.78
C SER A 9 31.02 -8.91 -3.94
N ILE A 10 31.25 -10.03 -4.64
CA ILE A 10 30.34 -10.52 -5.69
C ILE A 10 28.89 -10.65 -5.17
N ARG A 11 28.73 -10.97 -3.88
CA ARG A 11 27.42 -11.06 -3.22
C ARG A 11 26.72 -9.69 -3.12
N GLU A 12 27.45 -8.62 -2.81
CA GLU A 12 26.90 -7.26 -2.77
C GLU A 12 26.43 -6.81 -4.15
N VAL A 13 27.25 -7.05 -5.19
CA VAL A 13 26.91 -6.74 -6.58
C VAL A 13 25.64 -7.48 -7.03
N LEU A 14 25.54 -8.77 -6.69
CA LEU A 14 24.36 -9.58 -7.01
C LEU A 14 23.12 -9.10 -6.26
N TYR A 15 23.26 -8.72 -4.98
CA TYR A 15 22.19 -8.17 -4.19
C TYR A 15 21.69 -6.82 -4.75
N LEU A 16 22.60 -5.92 -5.11
CA LEU A 16 22.26 -4.63 -5.71
C LEU A 16 21.53 -4.78 -7.04
N ASN A 17 21.94 -5.74 -7.87
CA ASN A 17 21.21 -6.05 -9.11
C ASN A 17 19.78 -6.56 -8.83
N LYS A 18 19.60 -7.45 -7.84
CA LYS A 18 18.25 -7.87 -7.41
C LYS A 18 17.42 -6.67 -6.92
N LEU A 19 18.04 -5.79 -6.14
CA LEU A 19 17.40 -4.60 -5.60
C LEU A 19 16.98 -3.62 -6.71
N ARG A 20 17.81 -3.45 -7.73
CA ARG A 20 17.51 -2.66 -8.93
C ARG A 20 16.30 -3.22 -9.66
N HIS A 21 16.25 -4.53 -9.93
CA HIS A 21 15.10 -5.16 -10.57
C HIS A 21 13.81 -4.95 -9.77
N TYR A 22 13.88 -5.13 -8.45
CA TYR A 22 12.76 -4.89 -7.54
C TYR A 22 12.22 -3.45 -7.62
N CYS A 23 13.11 -2.45 -7.62
CA CYS A 23 12.73 -1.05 -7.81
C CYS A 23 11.99 -0.80 -9.14
N LEU A 24 12.43 -1.43 -10.23
CA LEU A 24 11.82 -1.28 -11.55
C LEU A 24 10.43 -1.93 -11.61
N GLU A 25 10.28 -3.12 -11.04
CA GLU A 25 9.00 -3.82 -10.95
C GLU A 25 7.97 -3.00 -10.17
N ILE A 26 8.31 -2.53 -8.96
CA ILE A 26 7.44 -1.66 -8.17
C ILE A 26 7.09 -0.40 -8.94
N SER A 27 8.07 0.24 -9.60
CA SER A 27 7.80 1.47 -10.35
C SER A 27 6.77 1.24 -11.46
N THR A 28 6.76 0.07 -12.08
CA THR A 28 5.83 -0.29 -13.15
C THR A 28 4.43 -0.51 -12.59
N VAL A 29 4.31 -1.22 -11.46
CA VAL A 29 3.04 -1.39 -10.74
C VAL A 29 2.48 -0.04 -10.34
N MET A 30 3.28 0.80 -9.69
CA MET A 30 2.89 2.15 -9.24
C MET A 30 2.47 3.05 -10.40
N GLU A 31 3.10 2.92 -11.57
CA GLU A 31 2.71 3.69 -12.75
C GLU A 31 1.31 3.33 -13.23
N LYS A 32 0.94 2.04 -13.20
CA LYS A 32 -0.42 1.59 -13.54
C LYS A 32 -1.46 2.18 -12.59
N TYR A 33 -1.20 2.14 -11.28
CA TYR A 33 -2.08 2.75 -10.27
C TYR A 33 -2.21 4.26 -10.43
N TYR A 34 -1.09 4.96 -10.65
CA TYR A 34 -1.09 6.40 -10.92
C TYR A 34 -1.99 6.75 -12.11
N LYS A 35 -1.92 6.00 -13.21
CA LYS A 35 -2.75 6.24 -14.40
C LYS A 35 -4.24 6.06 -14.09
N ARG A 36 -4.60 5.01 -13.35
CA ARG A 36 -5.99 4.76 -12.93
C ARG A 36 -6.53 5.88 -12.06
N LEU A 37 -5.78 6.30 -11.03
CA LEU A 37 -6.18 7.41 -10.16
C LEU A 37 -6.27 8.73 -10.91
N SER A 38 -5.34 8.99 -11.84
CA SER A 38 -5.37 10.20 -12.67
C SER A 38 -6.61 10.25 -13.56
N PHE A 39 -7.13 9.11 -14.00
CA PHE A 39 -8.35 9.07 -14.80
C PHE A 39 -9.58 9.40 -13.95
N HIS A 40 -9.72 8.77 -12.78
CA HIS A 40 -10.83 9.05 -11.86
C HIS A 40 -10.86 10.50 -11.38
N ASP A 41 -9.69 11.07 -11.05
CA ASP A 41 -9.57 12.48 -10.67
C ASP A 41 -10.07 13.41 -11.77
N LYS A 42 -9.66 13.17 -13.02
CA LYS A 42 -10.08 13.99 -14.17
C LYS A 42 -11.59 13.91 -14.41
N ILE A 43 -12.17 12.72 -14.27
CA ILE A 43 -13.62 12.52 -14.44
C ILE A 43 -14.43 13.30 -13.40
N ILE A 44 -13.93 13.47 -12.18
CA ILE A 44 -14.64 14.21 -11.13
C ILE A 44 -14.39 15.72 -11.25
N VAL A 45 -13.13 16.11 -11.48
CA VAL A 45 -12.71 17.51 -11.47
C VAL A 45 -13.23 18.29 -12.68
N ILE A 46 -13.18 17.72 -13.89
CA ILE A 46 -13.55 18.45 -15.12
C ILE A 46 -15.04 18.87 -15.12
N PRO A 47 -16.01 17.98 -14.86
CA PRO A 47 -17.42 18.37 -14.81
C PRO A 47 -17.71 19.34 -13.67
N SER A 48 -17.03 19.18 -12.53
CA SER A 48 -17.15 20.13 -11.41
C SER A 48 -16.72 21.53 -11.81
N ILE A 49 -15.63 21.69 -12.57
CA ILE A 49 -15.18 23.00 -13.07
C ILE A 49 -16.23 23.61 -14.00
N ILE A 50 -16.72 22.84 -14.97
CA ILE A 50 -17.72 23.31 -15.95
C ILE A 50 -19.00 23.76 -15.22
N LEU A 51 -19.51 22.93 -14.30
CA LEU A 51 -20.70 23.26 -13.51
C LEU A 51 -20.48 24.52 -12.69
N THR A 52 -19.36 24.65 -12.00
CA THR A 52 -19.05 25.86 -11.23
C THR A 52 -19.01 27.10 -12.13
N SER A 53 -18.34 27.03 -13.29
CA SER A 53 -18.26 28.17 -14.22
C SER A 53 -19.63 28.57 -14.76
N VAL A 54 -20.45 27.61 -15.20
CA VAL A 54 -21.81 27.88 -15.70
C VAL A 54 -22.69 28.45 -14.60
N SER A 55 -22.61 27.90 -13.39
CA SER A 55 -23.41 28.33 -12.24
C SER A 55 -23.02 29.73 -11.78
N SER A 56 -21.72 30.05 -11.76
CA SER A 56 -21.23 31.39 -11.49
C SER A 56 -21.74 32.38 -12.52
N LEU A 57 -21.62 32.06 -13.82
CA LEU A 57 -22.09 32.95 -14.89
C LEU A 57 -23.61 33.18 -14.84
N ALA A 58 -24.38 32.11 -14.60
CA ALA A 58 -25.83 32.19 -14.45
C ALA A 58 -26.23 33.05 -13.23
N SER A 59 -25.48 32.94 -12.13
CA SER A 59 -25.70 33.77 -10.94
C SER A 59 -25.47 35.25 -11.23
N PHE A 60 -24.42 35.61 -11.98
CA PHE A 60 -24.13 36.99 -12.35
C PHE A 60 -25.18 37.60 -13.28
N GLY A 61 -25.73 36.82 -14.21
CA GLY A 61 -26.73 37.29 -15.16
C GLY A 61 -28.16 37.35 -14.63
N SER A 62 -28.43 36.80 -13.44
CA SER A 62 -29.78 36.50 -12.91
C SER A 62 -30.81 37.64 -13.03
N ASN A 63 -30.37 38.91 -12.92
CA ASN A 63 -31.24 40.09 -12.99
C ASN A 63 -31.58 40.55 -14.42
N GLN A 64 -30.80 40.13 -15.41
CA GLN A 64 -30.90 40.57 -16.81
C GLN A 64 -31.82 39.67 -17.66
N PHE A 65 -32.33 38.57 -17.08
CA PHE A 65 -33.22 37.63 -17.78
C PHE A 65 -34.69 38.05 -17.67
N GLY A 66 -35.54 37.56 -18.57
CA GLY A 66 -36.99 37.85 -18.54
C GLY A 66 -37.70 37.31 -17.29
N ASP A 67 -38.90 37.80 -17.00
CA ASP A 67 -39.58 37.57 -15.72
C ASP A 67 -39.83 36.08 -15.37
N SER A 68 -40.05 35.22 -16.36
CA SER A 68 -40.18 33.77 -16.15
C SER A 68 -38.86 33.08 -15.78
N ALA A 69 -37.73 33.60 -16.24
CA ALA A 69 -36.41 33.00 -16.01
C ALA A 69 -35.80 33.44 -14.67
N LYS A 70 -36.16 34.63 -14.16
CA LYS A 70 -35.69 35.15 -12.86
C LYS A 70 -35.99 34.22 -11.68
N ALA A 71 -37.09 33.47 -11.73
CA ALA A 71 -37.47 32.54 -10.68
C ALA A 71 -36.73 31.18 -10.77
N ILE A 72 -36.41 30.72 -11.98
CA ILE A 72 -35.87 29.37 -12.23
C ILE A 72 -34.34 29.33 -12.06
N ILE A 73 -33.65 30.37 -12.51
CA ILE A 73 -32.18 30.46 -12.47
C ILE A 73 -31.58 30.27 -11.06
N PRO A 74 -32.05 30.95 -10.00
CA PRO A 74 -31.48 30.77 -8.66
C PRO A 74 -31.65 29.34 -8.13
N ILE A 75 -32.76 28.66 -8.47
CA ILE A 75 -32.98 27.26 -8.10
C ILE A 75 -31.96 26.36 -8.81
N ALA A 76 -31.73 26.57 -10.12
CA ALA A 76 -30.74 25.82 -10.89
C ALA A 76 -29.31 26.05 -10.39
N VAL A 77 -28.96 27.29 -10.02
CA VAL A 77 -27.66 27.63 -9.40
C VAL A 77 -27.52 26.96 -8.03
N GLY A 78 -28.60 26.90 -7.24
CA GLY A 78 -28.60 26.19 -5.96
C GLY A 78 -28.33 24.68 -6.12
N ILE A 79 -29.03 24.01 -7.03
CA ILE A 79 -28.87 22.57 -7.28
C ILE A 79 -27.47 22.24 -7.78
N SER A 80 -26.96 23.00 -8.75
CA SER A 80 -25.61 22.79 -9.31
C SER A 80 -24.51 22.98 -8.26
N SER A 81 -24.65 23.97 -7.36
CA SER A 81 -23.74 24.17 -6.23
C SER A 81 -23.73 22.97 -5.27
N LEU A 82 -24.89 22.38 -4.99
CA LEU A 82 -24.99 21.16 -4.18
C LEU A 82 -24.27 19.98 -4.84
N VAL A 83 -24.46 19.78 -6.15
CA VAL A 83 -23.77 18.72 -6.91
C VAL A 83 -22.25 18.88 -6.85
N VAL A 84 -21.75 20.10 -7.09
CA VAL A 84 -20.32 20.42 -6.99
C VAL A 84 -19.78 20.13 -5.59
N THR A 85 -20.55 20.49 -4.56
CA THR A 85 -20.17 20.26 -3.15
C THR A 85 -20.03 18.77 -2.87
N VAL A 86 -21.01 17.94 -3.27
CA VAL A 86 -20.96 16.49 -3.09
C VAL A 86 -19.77 15.87 -3.83
N LEU A 87 -19.52 16.27 -5.08
CA LEU A 87 -18.37 15.79 -5.86
C LEU A 87 -17.04 16.15 -5.18
N THR A 88 -16.93 17.36 -4.64
CA THR A 88 -15.74 17.82 -3.93
C THR A 88 -15.53 17.04 -2.63
N SER A 89 -16.60 16.82 -1.85
CA SER A 89 -16.55 16.02 -0.63
C SER A 89 -16.12 14.58 -0.90
N LEU A 90 -16.63 13.95 -1.96
CA LEU A 90 -16.22 12.60 -2.37
C LEU A 90 -14.76 12.55 -2.78
N ASN A 91 -14.28 13.54 -3.55
CA ASN A 91 -12.88 13.61 -3.97
C ASN A 91 -11.93 13.78 -2.76
N SER A 92 -12.35 14.57 -1.78
CA SER A 92 -11.60 14.77 -0.53
C SER A 92 -11.59 13.51 0.33
N TYR A 93 -12.75 12.86 0.50
CA TYR A 93 -12.88 11.61 1.28
C TYR A 93 -12.05 10.46 0.69
N LEU A 94 -12.03 10.32 -0.63
CA LEU A 94 -11.25 9.27 -1.31
C LEU A 94 -9.76 9.61 -1.45
N GLU A 95 -9.34 10.81 -1.07
CA GLU A 95 -7.96 11.30 -1.16
C GLU A 95 -7.29 11.04 -2.52
N ILE A 96 -8.05 11.05 -3.63
CA ILE A 96 -7.59 10.61 -4.95
C ILE A 96 -6.38 11.44 -5.41
N SER A 97 -6.40 12.74 -5.14
CA SER A 97 -5.31 13.66 -5.48
C SER A 97 -4.03 13.38 -4.69
N ILE A 98 -4.15 13.14 -3.38
CA ILE A 98 -3.03 12.85 -2.50
C ILE A 98 -2.38 11.53 -2.92
N ASN A 99 -3.20 10.48 -3.05
CA ASN A 99 -2.74 9.15 -3.39
C ASN A 99 -2.10 9.09 -4.80
N ARG A 100 -2.66 9.83 -5.77
CA ARG A 100 -2.04 9.99 -7.10
C ARG A 100 -0.65 10.61 -6.99
N ASN A 101 -0.49 11.67 -6.20
CA ASN A 101 0.78 12.36 -6.04
C ASN A 101 1.82 11.48 -5.33
N ILE A 102 1.41 10.69 -4.34
CA ILE A 102 2.26 9.70 -3.68
C ILE A 102 2.76 8.67 -4.69
N CYS A 103 1.87 8.04 -5.47
CA CYS A 103 2.28 7.06 -6.49
C CYS A 103 3.23 7.70 -7.52
N LYS A 104 2.92 8.90 -8.01
CA LYS A 104 3.78 9.63 -8.96
C LYS A 104 5.17 9.89 -8.39
N ASN A 105 5.25 10.30 -7.13
CA ASN A 105 6.52 10.55 -6.47
C ASN A 105 7.30 9.25 -6.21
N ALA A 106 6.62 8.20 -5.76
CA ALA A 106 7.22 6.89 -5.54
C ALA A 106 7.81 6.29 -6.82
N VAL A 107 7.12 6.39 -7.97
CA VAL A 107 7.67 5.97 -9.27
C VAL A 107 8.96 6.70 -9.59
N ARG A 108 9.00 8.03 -9.37
CA ARG A 108 10.17 8.85 -9.63
C ARG A 108 11.35 8.43 -8.74
N GLU A 109 11.12 8.30 -7.45
CA GLU A 109 12.16 7.94 -6.48
C GLU A 109 12.67 6.51 -6.69
N MET A 110 11.79 5.54 -6.96
CA MET A 110 12.20 4.17 -7.26
C MET A 110 13.04 4.08 -8.55
N ARG A 111 12.64 4.79 -9.61
CA ARG A 111 13.42 4.83 -10.86
C ARG A 111 14.74 5.56 -10.69
N LYS A 112 14.76 6.63 -9.90
CA LYS A 112 15.98 7.37 -9.58
C LYS A 112 16.96 6.46 -8.83
N LEU A 113 16.49 5.76 -7.80
CA LEU A 113 17.31 4.83 -7.04
C LEU A 113 17.82 3.66 -7.90
N ALA A 114 16.98 3.09 -8.78
CA ALA A 114 17.42 2.04 -9.71
C ALA A 114 18.56 2.51 -10.63
N LYS A 115 18.50 3.77 -11.11
CA LYS A 115 19.55 4.38 -11.92
C LYS A 115 20.81 4.69 -11.12
N GLU A 116 20.67 5.14 -9.88
CA GLU A 116 21.81 5.36 -8.98
C GLU A 116 22.55 4.05 -8.71
N ILE A 117 21.83 2.96 -8.46
CA ILE A 117 22.42 1.62 -8.29
C ILE A 117 23.15 1.19 -9.56
N GLU A 118 22.54 1.38 -10.74
CA GLU A 118 23.14 1.03 -12.03
C GLU A 118 24.40 1.85 -12.33
N LEU A 119 24.38 3.15 -12.02
CA LEU A 119 25.51 4.04 -12.20
C LEU A 119 26.67 3.63 -11.29
N GLU A 120 26.41 3.38 -10.01
CA GLU A 120 27.45 2.96 -9.06
C GLU A 120 28.06 1.59 -9.43
N LEU A 121 27.23 0.68 -9.95
CA LEU A 121 27.69 -0.62 -10.47
C LEU A 121 28.53 -0.47 -11.75
N SER A 122 28.31 0.57 -12.54
CA SER A 122 29.05 0.84 -13.79
C SER A 122 30.42 1.49 -13.58
N VAL A 123 30.64 2.11 -12.41
CA VAL A 123 31.92 2.72 -12.04
C VAL A 123 32.93 1.64 -11.65
N ASP A 124 34.19 1.83 -12.05
CA ASP A 124 35.29 0.93 -11.69
C ASP A 124 35.48 0.91 -10.17
N ILE A 125 35.87 -0.24 -9.62
CA ILE A 125 35.92 -0.51 -8.18
C ILE A 125 36.82 0.50 -7.44
N LYS A 126 37.81 1.05 -8.14
CA LYS A 126 38.80 2.01 -7.62
C LYS A 126 38.25 3.42 -7.41
N ASP A 127 37.20 3.79 -8.15
CA ASP A 127 36.63 5.14 -8.15
C ASP A 127 35.31 5.21 -7.33
N ARG A 128 34.96 4.15 -6.61
CA ARG A 128 33.73 4.08 -5.80
C ARG A 128 33.89 4.84 -4.50
N GLU A 129 32.88 5.64 -4.18
CA GLU A 129 32.89 6.54 -3.03
C GLU A 129 32.53 5.83 -1.71
N TYR A 130 31.86 4.67 -1.79
CA TYR A 130 31.31 3.95 -0.64
C TYR A 130 31.72 2.49 -0.55
N SER A 131 31.82 2.00 0.69
CA SER A 131 31.81 0.56 1.00
C SER A 131 30.52 -0.10 0.49
N GLY A 132 30.64 -1.25 -0.16
CA GLY A 132 29.49 -1.96 -0.76
C GLY A 132 28.40 -2.30 0.25
N ILE A 133 28.76 -2.65 1.48
CA ILE A 133 27.81 -2.94 2.56
C ILE A 133 27.06 -1.67 2.99
N THR A 134 27.75 -0.55 3.11
CA THR A 134 27.14 0.75 3.47
C THR A 134 26.18 1.22 2.39
N PHE A 135 26.58 1.07 1.11
CA PHE A 135 25.72 1.40 -0.03
C PHE A 135 24.47 0.52 -0.06
N CYS A 136 24.61 -0.81 0.09
CA CYS A 136 23.49 -1.74 0.14
C CYS A 136 22.46 -1.37 1.22
N ARG A 137 22.93 -1.03 2.43
CA ARG A 137 22.07 -0.61 3.55
C ARG A 137 21.35 0.70 3.25
N ASN A 138 22.04 1.66 2.65
CA ASN A 138 21.44 2.94 2.24
C ASN A 138 20.31 2.70 1.22
N CYS A 139 20.59 1.95 0.15
CA CYS A 139 19.60 1.63 -0.88
C CYS A 139 18.38 0.92 -0.29
N PHE A 140 18.59 -0.08 0.57
CA PHE A 140 17.48 -0.78 1.22
C PHE A 140 16.65 0.14 2.12
N SER A 141 17.29 0.97 2.93
CA SER A 141 16.60 1.94 3.80
C SER A 141 15.75 2.92 3.00
N ARG A 142 16.26 3.41 1.85
CA ARG A 142 15.51 4.27 0.94
C ARG A 142 14.31 3.56 0.33
N ILE A 143 14.47 2.30 -0.09
CA ILE A 143 13.35 1.49 -0.61
C ILE A 143 12.28 1.31 0.46
N GLN A 144 12.69 0.97 1.69
CA GLN A 144 11.75 0.79 2.79
C GLN A 144 10.99 2.08 3.12
N THR A 145 11.69 3.22 3.07
CA THR A 145 11.06 4.54 3.25
C THR A 145 10.03 4.80 2.16
N ILE A 146 10.38 4.62 0.89
CA ILE A 146 9.45 4.83 -0.23
C ILE A 146 8.28 3.84 -0.13
N TYR A 147 8.54 2.58 0.16
CA TYR A 147 7.53 1.54 0.30
C TYR A 147 6.52 1.89 1.40
N ASN A 148 7.00 2.36 2.55
CA ASN A 148 6.15 2.75 3.68
C ASN A 148 5.27 3.97 3.40
N THR A 149 5.68 4.85 2.49
CA THR A 149 4.87 6.01 2.10
C THR A 149 3.67 5.66 1.22
N ILE A 150 3.61 4.45 0.65
CA ILE A 150 2.58 4.07 -0.32
C ILE A 150 1.40 3.40 0.41
N PRO A 151 0.23 4.06 0.55
CA PRO A 151 -0.91 3.49 1.26
C PRO A 151 -1.52 2.30 0.49
N ILE A 152 -1.49 2.35 -0.85
CA ILE A 152 -2.10 1.36 -1.74
C ILE A 152 -1.47 -0.04 -1.57
N ILE A 153 -0.16 -0.16 -1.36
CA ILE A 153 0.49 -1.49 -1.27
C ILE A 153 -0.04 -2.29 -0.06
N LYS A 154 -0.47 -1.61 1.01
CA LYS A 154 -1.06 -2.27 2.18
C LYS A 154 -2.40 -2.93 1.86
N LEU A 155 -3.12 -2.41 0.86
CA LEU A 155 -4.42 -2.90 0.40
C LEU A 155 -4.30 -3.90 -0.76
N LEU A 156 -3.20 -3.88 -1.52
CA LEU A 156 -2.92 -4.82 -2.62
C LEU A 156 -2.35 -6.16 -2.17
N LYS A 157 -2.33 -6.44 -0.87
CA LYS A 157 -1.87 -7.73 -0.34
C LYS A 157 -2.72 -8.92 -0.78
N THR A 158 -3.88 -8.70 -1.41
CA THR A 158 -4.86 -9.76 -1.64
C THR A 158 -4.86 -10.37 -3.04
N GLU A 159 -4.67 -9.63 -4.13
CA GLU A 159 -4.77 -10.24 -5.47
C GLU A 159 -3.79 -9.58 -6.45
N ASP A 160 -2.88 -10.41 -6.94
CA ASP A 160 -1.99 -10.19 -8.09
C ASP A 160 -0.82 -9.20 -7.96
N VAL A 161 0.36 -9.81 -7.77
CA VAL A 161 1.70 -9.29 -8.09
C VAL A 161 2.23 -8.22 -7.14
N VAL A 162 2.82 -8.62 -6.00
CA VAL A 162 4.19 -8.23 -5.61
C VAL A 162 4.78 -9.31 -4.70
N THR A 163 5.72 -10.02 -5.30
CA THR A 163 6.76 -10.87 -4.71
C THR A 163 7.50 -10.16 -3.58
N THR A 164 7.76 -10.93 -2.52
CA THR A 164 8.66 -10.69 -1.39
C THR A 164 9.68 -9.57 -1.65
N ILE A 165 9.66 -8.50 -0.83
CA ILE A 165 10.87 -7.65 -0.65
C ILE A 165 12.02 -8.64 -0.46
N PRO A 166 13.14 -8.56 -1.20
CA PRO A 166 14.29 -9.39 -0.85
C PRO A 166 14.70 -9.01 0.57
N VAL A 167 14.26 -9.82 1.54
CA VAL A 167 14.50 -9.57 2.95
C VAL A 167 16.02 -9.65 3.13
N ILE A 168 16.56 -8.80 3.99
CA ILE A 168 17.93 -8.92 4.49
C ILE A 168 18.01 -10.15 5.44
N ASP A 169 17.40 -11.28 5.10
CA ASP A 169 17.34 -12.43 6.00
C ASP A 169 18.62 -13.26 5.98
N TYR A 170 19.40 -13.21 4.90
CA TYR A 170 20.60 -14.04 4.84
C TYR A 170 21.84 -13.42 5.53
N TYR A 171 21.86 -12.09 5.73
CA TYR A 171 23.09 -11.38 6.16
C TYR A 171 23.13 -10.99 7.64
N TYR A 172 22.02 -11.10 8.39
CA TYR A 172 22.01 -10.82 9.83
C TYR A 172 22.30 -12.06 10.69
N ASP A 173 21.84 -13.25 10.29
CA ASP A 173 22.04 -14.49 11.07
C ASP A 173 23.42 -15.14 10.92
N ASN A 174 24.19 -14.77 9.88
CA ASN A 174 25.50 -15.37 9.58
C ASN A 174 26.69 -14.40 9.66
N ALA A 175 26.50 -13.21 10.22
CA ALA A 175 27.62 -12.31 10.48
C ALA A 175 28.50 -12.88 11.62
N PRO A 176 29.82 -13.07 11.43
CA PRO A 176 30.66 -13.61 12.49
C PRO A 176 30.66 -12.65 13.69
N GLY A 177 30.09 -13.11 14.81
CA GLY A 177 30.18 -12.41 16.11
C GLY A 177 28.87 -11.96 16.78
N LYS A 178 27.68 -12.41 16.36
CA LYS A 178 26.43 -12.12 17.11
C LYS A 178 25.55 -13.38 17.30
N ASN A 179 25.48 -13.87 18.53
CA ASN A 179 24.50 -14.89 18.94
C ASN A 179 23.13 -14.23 19.13
N ASN A 180 22.14 -14.61 18.33
CA ASN A 180 20.75 -14.19 18.52
C ASN A 180 20.03 -15.16 19.49
N PRO A 181 19.41 -14.67 20.58
CA PRO A 181 18.71 -15.52 21.57
C PRO A 181 17.38 -16.12 21.10
N ASN A 182 16.87 -15.80 19.90
CA ASN A 182 15.57 -16.29 19.42
C ASN A 182 15.68 -17.42 18.37
N LYS A 183 16.45 -18.47 18.67
CA LYS A 183 16.45 -19.71 17.86
C LYS A 183 15.20 -20.53 18.19
N ILE A 184 14.14 -20.42 17.40
CA ILE A 184 13.05 -21.40 17.40
C ILE A 184 13.56 -22.59 16.59
N ASN A 185 14.00 -23.65 17.26
CA ASN A 185 14.42 -24.89 16.63
C ASN A 185 13.23 -25.53 15.91
N THR A 186 13.27 -25.59 14.59
CA THR A 186 12.46 -26.52 13.79
C THR A 186 13.40 -27.55 13.20
N THR A 187 13.54 -28.67 13.90
CA THR A 187 14.09 -29.90 13.33
C THR A 187 13.06 -30.53 12.38
N PRO A 188 13.47 -31.16 11.26
CA PRO A 188 12.56 -31.85 10.35
C PRO A 188 12.13 -33.18 10.97
N VAL A 189 10.82 -33.47 11.02
CA VAL A 189 10.30 -34.78 11.41
C VAL A 189 9.89 -35.52 10.13
N GLU A 190 10.65 -36.57 9.81
CA GLU A 190 10.29 -37.63 8.85
C GLU A 190 9.52 -38.75 9.61
N PRO A 191 8.58 -39.49 8.98
CA PRO A 191 7.57 -40.24 9.72
C PRO A 191 8.02 -41.67 10.03
N GLU A 192 7.70 -42.17 11.23
CA GLU A 192 7.92 -43.58 11.59
C GLU A 192 6.64 -44.18 12.19
N ASN A 193 6.15 -45.24 11.54
CA ASN A 193 5.09 -46.13 12.00
C ASN A 193 5.62 -47.00 13.16
N HIS A 194 4.85 -47.14 14.24
CA HIS A 194 4.80 -48.43 14.94
C HIS A 194 3.56 -48.58 15.82
N ASP A 195 2.86 -49.69 15.59
CA ASP A 195 1.76 -50.24 16.37
C ASP A 195 2.19 -50.50 17.83
N HIS A 196 1.29 -50.30 18.79
CA HIS A 196 1.09 -51.26 19.88
C HIS A 196 -0.21 -51.01 20.66
N ASP A 197 -0.96 -52.10 20.78
CA ASP A 197 -2.18 -52.30 21.53
C ASP A 197 -2.03 -51.95 23.01
N HIS A 198 -3.09 -51.41 23.61
CA HIS A 198 -3.59 -51.91 24.89
C HIS A 198 -5.03 -51.44 25.17
N ASP A 199 -5.89 -52.44 25.36
CA ASP A 199 -7.31 -52.41 25.72
C ASP A 199 -7.65 -51.76 27.08
N LEU A 200 -8.98 -51.61 27.27
CA LEU A 200 -9.79 -51.40 28.49
C LEU A 200 -10.13 -49.93 28.78
N ASP A 201 -11.36 -49.48 29.01
CA ASP A 201 -12.67 -50.11 29.18
C ASP A 201 -13.75 -49.03 28.95
N ILE A 202 -14.91 -49.41 28.41
CA ILE A 202 -16.11 -48.57 28.22
C ILE A 202 -17.01 -48.67 29.48
N PRO A 203 -17.75 -47.61 29.88
CA PRO A 203 -19.20 -47.58 29.63
C PRO A 203 -19.65 -46.17 29.16
N ASP A 204 -20.30 -45.98 28.01
CA ASP A 204 -21.71 -46.24 27.65
C ASP A 204 -22.73 -45.70 28.66
N GLU A 205 -23.44 -44.63 28.31
CA GLU A 205 -24.86 -44.67 27.90
C GLU A 205 -25.54 -43.29 28.04
N HIS A 206 -26.27 -42.91 26.98
CA HIS A 206 -27.62 -42.28 26.96
C HIS A 206 -27.81 -40.92 27.71
N GLU A 207 -28.50 -39.89 27.21
CA GLU A 207 -29.86 -39.90 26.67
C GLU A 207 -30.25 -38.46 26.23
N THR A 208 -31.05 -38.37 25.16
CA THR A 208 -32.14 -37.38 24.87
C THR A 208 -31.89 -35.86 24.98
N VAL A 209 -31.98 -35.06 23.90
CA VAL A 209 -33.15 -34.70 23.05
C VAL A 209 -34.08 -33.64 23.67
N ASN A 210 -34.17 -32.50 22.94
CA ASN A 210 -35.28 -31.52 22.84
C ASN A 210 -35.58 -30.66 24.08
N SER A 211 -36.13 -29.44 24.02
CA SER A 211 -36.44 -28.39 23.03
C SER A 211 -37.30 -27.36 23.82
N ILE A 212 -37.62 -26.18 23.25
CA ILE A 212 -38.86 -25.40 23.53
C ILE A 212 -38.87 -24.62 24.88
N ILE A 213 -39.28 -23.35 25.07
CA ILE A 213 -39.98 -22.33 24.27
C ILE A 213 -39.84 -20.93 24.95
N MET A 214 -40.09 -19.90 24.13
CA MET A 214 -40.46 -18.49 24.33
C MET A 214 -40.87 -17.90 25.71
N GLY A 215 -40.64 -16.58 25.80
CA GLY A 215 -41.51 -15.57 26.44
C GLY A 215 -40.75 -14.24 26.60
N SER A 216 -40.82 -13.27 25.67
CA SER A 216 -41.82 -12.20 25.50
C SER A 216 -41.97 -11.18 26.65
N ASN A 217 -42.12 -9.91 26.24
CA ASN A 217 -42.51 -8.67 26.96
C ASN A 217 -41.45 -7.92 27.80
N SER A 218 -41.43 -6.59 27.94
CA SER A 218 -41.97 -5.39 27.26
C SER A 218 -41.74 -4.19 28.20
N GLY A 219 -41.55 -2.96 27.66
CA GLY A 219 -41.75 -1.68 28.38
C GLY A 219 -40.45 -0.98 28.80
N SER A 220 -40.00 0.20 28.31
CA SER A 220 -40.59 1.51 27.97
C SER A 220 -40.27 2.60 29.04
N VAL A 221 -39.48 3.61 28.63
CA VAL A 221 -39.48 5.06 28.99
C VAL A 221 -39.16 5.39 30.48
N SER A 222 -38.27 6.32 30.85
CA SER A 222 -38.31 7.78 30.65
C SER A 222 -37.06 8.45 31.25
N SER A 223 -36.68 9.62 30.73
CA SER A 223 -35.65 10.55 31.22
C SER A 223 -35.90 11.08 32.65
N PRO A 224 -34.94 11.83 33.21
CA PRO A 224 -34.92 13.29 33.04
C PRO A 224 -33.71 13.83 32.25
#